data_AF-W4QY04-F1
#
_entry.id   AF-W4QY04-F1
#
_cell.length_a   1.000
_cell.length_b   1.000
_cell.length_c   1.000
_cell.angle_alpha   90.00
_cell.angle_beta   90.00
_cell.angle_gamma   90.00
#
_symmetry.space_group_name_H-M   'P 1'
#
loop_
_entity.id
_entity.type
_entity.pdbx_description
1 polymer ?
#
loop_
_entity_poly.entity_id
_entity_poly.type
_entity_poly.pdbx_seq_one_letter_code
_entity_poly.pdbx_strand_id
1 'polypeptide(L)' 'MQDVTAENIRAKTGTLTSVSSLAGYMKNAECESLIFSILLNQVLDSKQAKEIEDRIVQALYDT' A
#
# COMPACT_ATOMS: atom_id res chain seq x y z
N MET A 1 -10.96 -14.42 -9.13
CA MET A 1 -10.68 -13.08 -8.60
C MET A 1 -10.81 -13.20 -7.09
N GLN A 2 -9.69 -13.40 -6.40
CA GLN A 2 -9.66 -13.61 -4.96
C GLN A 2 -9.67 -12.22 -4.32
N ASP A 3 -10.69 -11.94 -3.52
CA ASP A 3 -10.85 -10.63 -2.88
C ASP A 3 -9.65 -10.31 -1.98
N VAL A 4 -9.05 -9.14 -2.20
CA VAL A 4 -7.99 -8.59 -1.34
C VAL A 4 -8.64 -8.18 -0.01
N THR A 5 -8.77 -9.11 0.92
CA THR A 5 -9.28 -8.77 2.25
C THR A 5 -8.22 -8.00 3.03
N ALA A 6 -8.65 -7.05 3.86
CA ALA A 6 -7.77 -6.30 4.77
C ALA A 6 -6.97 -7.21 5.72
N GLU A 7 -7.36 -8.48 5.87
CA GLU A 7 -6.64 -9.49 6.63
C GLU A 7 -5.34 -9.95 5.95
N ASN A 8 -5.25 -9.82 4.62
CA ASN A 8 -4.09 -10.25 3.82
C ASN A 8 -2.97 -9.21 3.80
N ILE A 9 -3.25 -7.95 4.13
CA ILE A 9 -2.28 -6.84 4.09
C ILE A 9 -2.11 -6.29 5.50
N ARG A 10 -0.88 -6.37 6.03
CA ARG A 10 -0.51 -5.73 7.28
C ARG A 10 0.52 -4.67 7.01
N ALA A 11 0.09 -3.42 7.07
CA ALA A 11 0.93 -2.26 6.81
C ALA A 11 0.75 -1.18 7.87
N LYS A 12 1.77 -0.33 7.99
CA LYS A 12 1.79 0.85 8.82
C LYS A 12 1.80 2.08 7.94
N THR A 13 0.83 2.97 8.17
CA THR A 13 0.77 4.29 7.56
C THR A 13 1.66 5.27 8.34
N GLY A 14 2.44 6.07 7.63
CA GLY A 14 3.08 7.28 8.12
C GLY A 14 2.55 8.50 7.38
N THR A 15 2.22 9.57 8.10
CA THR A 15 1.78 10.82 7.48
C THR A 15 2.48 11.97 8.17
N LEU A 16 3.17 12.79 7.38
CA LEU A 16 3.87 13.99 7.79
C LEU A 16 3.48 15.13 6.83
N THR A 17 3.81 16.37 7.18
CA THR A 17 3.56 17.50 6.27
C THR A 17 4.25 17.26 4.93
N SER A 18 3.47 17.23 3.86
CA SER A 18 3.93 16.94 2.49
C SER A 18 4.51 15.55 2.23
N VAL A 19 4.31 14.59 3.14
CA VAL A 19 4.80 13.20 3.00
C VAL A 19 3.73 12.20 3.42
N SER A 20 3.51 11.19 2.57
CA SER A 20 2.69 10.03 2.87
C SER A 20 3.52 8.76 2.70
N SER A 21 3.37 7.80 3.61
CA SER A 21 4.09 6.54 3.53
C SER A 21 3.23 5.36 3.96
N LEU A 22 3.50 4.21 3.34
CA LEU A 22 2.87 2.94 3.64
C LEU A 22 3.90 1.82 3.54
N ALA A 23 4.22 1.17 4.66
CA ALA A 23 5.17 0.06 4.68
C ALA A 23 4.55 -1.15 5.35
N GLY A 24 4.74 -2.34 4.78
CA GLY A 24 4.08 -3.52 5.26
C GLY A 24 4.47 -4.80 4.54
N TYR A 25 3.70 -5.83 4.83
CA TYR A 25 3.79 -7.13 4.20
C TYR A 25 2.40 -7.61 3.82
N MET A 26 2.33 -8.40 2.77
CA MET A 26 1.08 -9.00 2.31
C MET A 26 1.34 -10.39 1.72
N LYS A 27 0.25 -11.14 1.53
CA LYS A 27 0.26 -12.32 0.67
C LYS A 27 -0.43 -11.99 -0.65
N ASN A 28 0.22 -12.24 -1.79
CA ASN A 28 -0.44 -12.12 -3.11
C ASN A 28 -1.38 -13.29 -3.38
N ALA A 29 -2.04 -13.24 -4.54
CA ALA A 29 -2.93 -14.31 -5.00
C ALA A 29 -2.21 -15.67 -5.13
N GLU A 30 -0.91 -15.68 -5.43
CA GLU A 30 -0.08 -16.88 -5.52
C GLU A 30 0.40 -17.42 -4.15
N CYS A 31 -0.08 -16.84 -3.03
CA CYS A 31 0.30 -17.18 -1.66
C CYS A 31 1.77 -16.91 -1.30
N GLU A 32 2.48 -16.11 -2.10
CA GLU A 32 3.82 -15.63 -1.80
C GLU A 32 3.77 -14.45 -0.82
N SER A 33 4.75 -14.40 0.08
CA SER A 33 4.87 -13.31 1.06
C SER A 33 5.69 -12.17 0.46
N LEU A 34 5.03 -11.04 0.20
CA LEU A 34 5.65 -9.83 -0.33
C LEU A 34 5.84 -8.80 0.78
N ILE A 35 6.98 -8.11 0.73
CA ILE A 35 7.30 -7.00 1.62
C ILE A 35 7.40 -5.74 0.75
N PHE A 36 6.76 -4.66 1.18
CA PHE A 36 6.75 -3.40 0.45
C PHE A 36 6.96 -2.19 1.36
N SER A 37 7.50 -1.13 0.77
CA SER A 37 7.64 0.18 1.40
C SER A 37 7.41 1.25 0.36
N ILE A 38 6.35 2.03 0.54
CA ILE A 38 5.91 3.09 -0.34
C ILE A 38 6.16 4.41 0.39
N LEU A 39 6.90 5.30 -0.25
CA LEU A 39 7.27 6.62 0.27
C LEU A 39 6.92 7.66 -0.79
N LEU A 40 5.88 8.45 -0.52
CA LEU A 40 5.44 9.55 -1.36
C LEU A 40 5.86 10.87 -0.71
N ASN A 41 6.79 11.57 -1.35
CA ASN A 41 7.25 12.90 -0.94
C ASN A 41 6.63 13.99 -1.81
N GLN A 42 6.72 15.24 -1.34
CA GLN A 42 6.17 16.40 -2.06
C GLN A 42 4.69 16.24 -2.37
N VAL A 43 3.96 15.60 -1.46
CA VAL A 43 2.53 15.36 -1.57
C VAL A 43 1.81 16.68 -1.32
N LEU A 44 1.17 17.20 -2.38
CA LEU A 44 0.33 18.40 -2.29
C LEU A 44 -1.04 18.10 -1.68
N ASP A 45 -1.55 16.89 -1.91
CA ASP A 45 -2.84 16.44 -1.41
C ASP A 45 -2.71 15.04 -0.78
N SER A 46 -2.86 14.99 0.55
CA SER A 46 -2.70 13.75 1.32
C SER A 46 -3.76 12.70 1.01
N LYS A 47 -4.95 13.11 0.54
CA LYS A 47 -6.02 12.17 0.20
C LYS A 47 -5.69 11.46 -1.11
N GLN A 48 -5.25 12.22 -2.12
CA GLN A 48 -4.82 11.69 -3.40
C GLN A 48 -3.61 10.75 -3.24
N ALA A 49 -2.66 11.07 -2.34
CA ALA A 49 -1.55 10.18 -2.04
C ALA A 49 -2.00 8.84 -1.44
N LYS A 50 -2.97 8.84 -0.52
CA LYS A 50 -3.54 7.59 0.01
C LYS A 50 -4.22 6.76 -1.07
N GLU A 51 -4.99 7.39 -1.96
CA GLU A 51 -5.60 6.68 -3.09
C GLU A 51 -4.55 6.05 -4.03
N ILE A 52 -3.40 6.71 -4.21
CA ILE A 52 -2.28 6.16 -4.97
C ILE A 52 -1.62 4.99 -4.23
N GLU A 53 -1.39 5.12 -2.91
CA GLU A 53 -0.84 4.03 -2.08
C GLU A 53 -1.73 2.78 -2.17
N ASP A 54 -3.05 2.94 -2.04
CA ASP A 54 -4.01 1.83 -2.13
C ASP A 54 -3.97 1.16 -3.52
N ARG A 55 -3.90 1.96 -4.60
CA ARG A 55 -3.79 1.43 -5.98
C ARG A 55 -2.49 0.68 -6.23
N ILE A 56 -1.37 1.15 -5.66
CA ILE A 56 -0.09 0.44 -5.76
C ILE A 56 -0.18 -0.91 -5.05
N VAL A 57 -0.75 -0.94 -3.86
CA VAL A 57 -0.93 -2.19 -3.09
C VAL A 57 -1.83 -3.18 -3.84
N GLN A 58 -2.92 -2.71 -4.46
CA GLN A 58 -3.77 -3.55 -5.30
C GLN A 58 -3.00 -4.12 -6.51
N ALA A 59 -2.24 -3.30 -7.22
CA ALA A 59 -1.45 -3.75 -8.37
C ALA A 59 -0.40 -4.80 -7.98
N LEU A 60 0.22 -4.64 -6.80
CA LEU A 60 1.17 -5.63 -6.28
C LEU A 60 0.47 -6.94 -5.87
N TYR A 61 -0.80 -6.90 -5.47
CA TYR A 61 -1.54 -8.09 -5.04
C TYR A 61 -1.98 -8.95 -6.23
N ASP A 62 -2.39 -8.29 -7.33
CA ASP A 62 -2.79 -8.95 -8.58
C ASP A 62 -1.61 -9.55 -9.37
N THR A 63 -0.38 -9.38 -8.88
CA THR A 63 0.82 -10.01 -9.45
C THR A 63 0.95 -11.43 -8.93
#